data_AF-A0A9R0SMM6-F1
#
_entry.id   AF-A0A9R0SMM6-F1
#
_cell.length_a   1.000
_cell.length_b   1.000
_cell.length_c   1.000
_cell.angle_alpha   90.00
_cell.angle_beta   90.00
_cell.angle_gamma   90.00
#
_symmetry.space_group_name_H-M   'P 1'
#
loop_
_entity.id
_entity.type
_entity.pdbx_description
1 polymer ?
#
loop_
_entity_poly.entity_id
_entity_poly.type
_entity_poly.pdbx_seq_one_letter_code
_entity_poly.pdbx_strand_id
1 'polypeptide(L)'
;MKIECKYFEAREHVRLHQEFDQYLASGELDDDVYKFNSSQDKSVLQFAEKHVVKSRFGKLDHKLMKLSLEDRGPIVDTQRQIDTYSENLRDILANKELNVSIQKKMNKLEEEGFFDVDNDSIDWGKPCFVSLIDRFKELVFKGHGCPRHVVVQGIMEYLAISQRSGVITGQFSLEKVVEEECRRWKGNIADLWMDTRYYEESYHDLLRNPLKKII
;
A
#
# COMPACT_ATOMS: atom_id res chain seq x y z
N MET A 1 16.83 40.63 -12.19
CA MET A 1 15.38 40.70 -11.90
C MET A 1 14.55 39.49 -12.36
N LYS A 2 14.50 39.07 -13.64
CA LYS A 2 13.70 37.88 -14.06
C LYS A 2 14.21 36.51 -13.54
N ILE A 3 15.52 36.38 -13.28
CA ILE A 3 16.17 35.11 -12.93
C ILE A 3 16.14 34.85 -11.42
N GLU A 4 16.38 35.87 -10.59
CA GLU A 4 16.20 35.79 -9.14
C GLU A 4 14.78 35.38 -8.77
N CYS A 5 13.79 35.91 -9.50
CA CYS A 5 12.37 35.57 -9.33
C CYS A 5 12.13 34.05 -9.48
N LYS A 6 12.76 33.39 -10.46
CA LYS A 6 12.61 31.95 -10.70
C LYS A 6 13.25 31.08 -9.61
N TYR A 7 14.36 31.51 -9.02
CA TYR A 7 15.01 30.77 -7.94
C TYR A 7 14.15 30.78 -6.67
N PHE A 8 13.61 31.94 -6.29
CA PHE A 8 12.74 32.05 -5.11
C PHE A 8 11.39 31.34 -5.34
N GLU A 9 10.85 31.42 -6.55
CA GLU A 9 9.67 30.65 -6.97
C GLU A 9 9.92 29.14 -6.89
N ALA A 10 11.07 28.67 -7.38
CA ALA A 10 11.46 27.27 -7.29
C ALA A 10 11.61 26.79 -5.84
N ARG A 11 12.22 27.61 -4.98
CA ARG A 11 12.36 27.32 -3.54
C ARG A 11 11.00 27.19 -2.87
N GLU A 12 10.06 28.07 -3.20
CA GLU A 12 8.70 28.02 -2.66
C GLU A 12 7.93 26.80 -3.15
N HIS A 13 8.03 26.46 -4.44
CA HIS A 13 7.43 25.22 -4.96
C HIS A 13 8.02 23.97 -4.32
N VAL A 14 9.32 23.92 -4.07
CA VAL A 14 9.96 22.79 -3.36
C VAL A 14 9.44 22.67 -1.93
N ARG A 15 9.33 23.79 -1.19
CA ARG A 15 8.76 23.81 0.16
C ARG A 15 7.30 23.30 0.15
N LEU A 16 6.46 23.87 -0.72
CA LEU A 16 5.05 23.48 -0.83
C LEU A 16 4.88 22.04 -1.27
N HIS A 17 5.75 21.53 -2.14
CA HIS A 17 5.74 20.14 -2.57
C HIS A 17 6.05 19.19 -1.40
N GLN A 18 7.06 19.50 -0.59
CA GLN A 18 7.39 18.72 0.60
C GLN A 18 6.24 18.73 1.63
N GLU A 19 5.61 19.89 1.84
CA GLU A 19 4.45 20.00 2.74
C GLU A 19 3.24 19.23 2.20
N PHE A 20 3.02 19.26 0.88
CA PHE A 20 1.96 18.50 0.23
C PHE A 20 2.19 16.99 0.37
N ASP A 21 3.42 16.53 0.13
CA ASP A 21 3.84 15.15 0.31
C ASP A 21 3.64 14.67 1.75
N GLN A 22 4.03 15.48 2.75
CA GLN A 22 3.79 15.18 4.16
C GLN A 22 2.29 15.09 4.48
N TYR A 23 1.48 15.94 3.85
CA TYR A 23 0.04 15.90 4.02
C TYR A 23 -0.59 14.67 3.35
N LEU A 24 -0.08 14.24 2.19
CA LEU A 24 -0.45 12.96 1.59
C LEU A 24 -0.01 11.75 2.44
N ALA A 25 1.08 11.88 3.21
CA ALA A 25 1.55 10.85 4.15
C ALA A 25 0.72 10.71 5.40
N SER A 26 -0.04 11.74 5.80
CA SER A 26 -0.98 11.60 6.92
C SER A 26 -2.16 10.67 6.60
N GLY A 27 -2.38 10.36 5.32
CA GLY A 27 -3.48 9.53 4.85
C GLY A 27 -4.81 10.27 4.67
N GLU A 28 -4.88 11.56 5.03
CA GLU A 28 -6.14 12.34 4.98
C GLU A 28 -6.76 12.43 3.58
N LEU A 29 -5.96 12.26 2.53
CA LEU A 29 -6.40 12.33 1.14
C LEU A 29 -6.38 10.97 0.42
N ASP A 30 -6.22 9.84 1.13
CA ASP A 30 -6.05 8.52 0.50
C ASP A 30 -7.27 8.09 -0.33
N ASP A 31 -8.49 8.50 0.05
CA ASP A 31 -9.70 8.32 -0.77
C ASP A 31 -9.64 9.05 -2.10
N ASP A 32 -9.05 10.24 -2.08
CA ASP A 32 -8.94 11.08 -3.26
C ASP A 32 -7.79 10.64 -4.16
N VAL A 33 -6.67 10.22 -3.57
CA VAL A 33 -5.55 9.60 -4.28
C VAL A 33 -6.01 8.33 -5.00
N TYR A 34 -6.80 7.48 -4.33
CA TYR A 34 -7.34 6.26 -4.93
C TYR A 34 -8.25 6.57 -6.13
N LYS A 35 -9.18 7.52 -5.97
CA LYS A 35 -10.05 7.97 -7.07
C LYS A 35 -9.27 8.58 -8.22
N PHE A 36 -8.23 9.36 -7.91
CA PHE A 36 -7.35 9.94 -8.92
C PHE A 36 -6.62 8.86 -9.73
N ASN A 37 -6.03 7.87 -9.06
CA ASN A 37 -5.25 6.81 -9.72
C ASN A 37 -6.12 5.80 -10.48
N SER A 38 -7.35 5.58 -10.04
CA SER A 38 -8.33 4.73 -10.76
C SER A 38 -9.02 5.44 -11.93
N SER A 39 -8.90 6.76 -12.05
CA SER A 39 -9.48 7.54 -13.14
C SER A 39 -8.67 7.42 -14.44
N GLN A 40 -9.36 7.32 -15.57
CA GLN A 40 -8.72 7.34 -16.90
C GLN A 40 -8.12 8.71 -17.26
N ASP A 41 -8.70 9.81 -16.77
CA ASP A 41 -8.32 11.18 -17.17
C ASP A 41 -7.15 11.74 -16.33
N LYS A 42 -6.77 11.10 -15.21
CA LYS A 42 -5.68 11.53 -14.28
C LYS A 42 -5.49 13.05 -14.16
N SER A 43 -6.59 13.80 -14.16
CA SER A 43 -6.59 15.26 -14.20
C SER A 43 -6.50 15.80 -12.79
N VAL A 44 -5.44 16.56 -12.52
CA VAL A 44 -5.18 17.13 -11.20
C VAL A 44 -6.12 18.30 -10.88
N LEU A 45 -6.77 18.91 -11.88
CA LEU A 45 -7.60 20.10 -11.67
C LEU A 45 -8.75 19.87 -10.68
N GLN A 46 -9.44 18.73 -10.80
CA GLN A 46 -10.52 18.40 -9.87
C GLN A 46 -10.00 18.14 -8.45
N PHE A 47 -8.79 17.61 -8.33
CA PHE A 47 -8.13 17.39 -7.05
C PHE A 47 -7.69 18.71 -6.42
N ALA A 48 -7.08 19.60 -7.21
CA ALA A 48 -6.58 20.90 -6.78
C ALA A 48 -7.70 21.85 -6.31
N GLU A 49 -8.90 21.74 -6.88
CA GLU A 49 -10.06 22.56 -6.50
C GLU A 49 -10.71 22.14 -5.17
N LYS A 50 -10.34 20.99 -4.58
CA LYS A 50 -10.81 20.60 -3.25
C LYS A 50 -10.43 21.65 -2.22
N HIS A 51 -11.37 22.06 -1.37
CA HIS A 51 -11.19 23.16 -0.43
C HIS A 51 -9.89 23.07 0.40
N VAL A 52 -9.57 21.89 0.95
CA VAL A 52 -8.36 21.69 1.76
C VAL A 52 -7.07 21.78 0.93
N VAL A 53 -7.10 21.31 -0.31
CA VAL A 53 -5.96 21.36 -1.24
C VAL A 53 -5.76 22.78 -1.75
N LYS A 54 -6.84 23.43 -2.21
CA LYS A 54 -6.82 24.80 -2.71
C LYS A 54 -6.34 25.81 -1.66
N SER A 55 -6.81 25.66 -0.41
CA SER A 55 -6.47 26.59 0.67
C SER A 55 -5.01 26.48 1.13
N ARG A 56 -4.43 25.27 1.16
CA ARG A 56 -3.06 25.03 1.65
C ARG A 56 -2.01 24.99 0.53
N PHE A 57 -2.37 24.44 -0.61
CA PHE A 57 -1.45 24.10 -1.70
C PHE A 57 -1.87 24.71 -3.06
N GLY A 58 -2.80 25.67 -3.09
CA GLY A 58 -3.28 26.27 -4.35
C GLY A 58 -2.23 27.01 -5.18
N LYS A 59 -1.03 27.26 -4.62
CA LYS A 59 0.13 27.80 -5.33
C LYS A 59 1.11 26.72 -5.83
N LEU A 60 0.91 25.45 -5.47
CA LEU A 60 1.78 24.36 -5.90
C LEU A 60 1.57 24.09 -7.40
N ASP A 61 2.68 23.86 -8.11
CA ASP A 61 2.62 23.53 -9.53
C ASP A 61 1.87 22.21 -9.73
N HIS A 62 0.93 22.20 -10.69
CA HIS A 62 0.07 21.04 -10.92
C HIS A 62 0.84 19.80 -11.39
N LYS A 63 2.01 19.94 -12.01
CA LYS A 63 2.84 18.78 -12.39
C LYS A 63 3.48 18.15 -11.17
N LEU A 64 3.96 18.96 -10.22
CA LEU A 64 4.45 18.44 -8.94
C LEU A 64 3.35 17.73 -8.16
N MET A 65 2.18 18.36 -8.08
CA MET A 65 1.01 17.74 -7.44
C MET A 65 0.64 16.42 -8.12
N LYS A 66 0.67 16.37 -9.47
CA LYS A 66 0.44 15.13 -10.22
C LYS A 66 1.42 14.03 -9.83
N LEU A 67 2.72 14.35 -9.79
CA LEU A 67 3.78 13.41 -9.45
C LEU A 67 3.56 12.82 -8.05
N SER A 68 3.28 13.65 -7.05
CA SER A 68 2.98 13.17 -5.70
C SER A 68 1.79 12.20 -5.66
N LEU A 69 0.73 12.49 -6.43
CA LEU A 69 -0.46 11.64 -6.49
C LEU A 69 -0.20 10.30 -7.18
N GLU A 70 0.57 10.32 -8.28
CA GLU A 70 0.93 9.10 -9.01
C GLU A 70 1.86 8.22 -8.17
N ASP A 71 2.80 8.81 -7.44
CA ASP A 71 3.72 8.07 -6.57
C ASP A 71 3.05 7.56 -5.29
N ARG A 72 2.10 8.31 -4.73
CA ARG A 72 1.32 7.89 -3.55
C ARG A 72 0.29 6.80 -3.89
N GLY A 73 -0.13 6.71 -5.15
CA GLY A 73 -1.16 5.77 -5.63
C GLY A 73 -0.89 4.31 -5.26
N PRO A 74 0.23 3.72 -5.69
CA PRO A 74 0.57 2.33 -5.36
C PRO A 74 0.57 2.04 -3.85
N ILE A 75 1.00 3.01 -3.05
CA ILE A 75 1.08 2.89 -1.59
C ILE A 75 -0.34 2.86 -0.99
N VAL A 76 -1.24 3.71 -1.47
CA VAL A 76 -2.66 3.71 -1.08
C VAL A 76 -3.33 2.40 -1.49
N ASP A 77 -3.06 1.90 -2.69
CA ASP A 77 -3.60 0.63 -3.17
C ASP A 77 -3.14 -0.53 -2.27
N THR A 78 -1.85 -0.58 -1.91
CA THR A 78 -1.33 -1.60 -0.98
C THR A 78 -1.97 -1.46 0.40
N GLN A 79 -2.10 -0.25 0.96
CA GLN A 79 -2.73 -0.04 2.26
C GLN A 79 -4.19 -0.51 2.28
N ARG A 80 -4.96 -0.21 1.22
CA ARG A 80 -6.34 -0.71 1.06
C ARG A 80 -6.42 -2.22 0.97
N GLN A 81 -5.47 -2.86 0.28
CA GLN A 81 -5.39 -4.32 0.20
C GLN A 81 -5.13 -4.93 1.58
N ILE A 82 -4.25 -4.32 2.38
CA ILE A 82 -3.97 -4.74 3.76
C ILE A 82 -5.21 -4.56 4.65
N ASP A 83 -5.93 -3.43 4.53
CA ASP A 83 -7.17 -3.21 5.28
C ASP A 83 -8.24 -4.22 4.95
N THR A 84 -8.47 -4.43 3.65
CA THR A 84 -9.36 -5.45 3.14
C THR A 84 -9.00 -6.83 3.68
N TYR A 85 -7.71 -7.18 3.67
CA TYR A 85 -7.24 -8.44 4.21
C TYR A 85 -7.53 -8.56 5.71
N SER A 86 -7.23 -7.53 6.49
CA SER A 86 -7.49 -7.49 7.92
C SER A 86 -8.97 -7.65 8.25
N GLU A 87 -9.85 -6.97 7.51
CA GLU A 87 -11.30 -7.06 7.67
C GLU A 87 -11.80 -8.47 7.36
N ASN A 88 -11.41 -9.04 6.22
CA ASN A 88 -11.83 -10.38 5.85
C ASN A 88 -11.33 -11.43 6.85
N LEU A 89 -10.11 -11.29 7.36
CA LEU A 89 -9.62 -12.16 8.43
C LEU A 89 -10.49 -12.04 9.68
N ARG A 90 -10.83 -10.83 10.13
CA ARG A 90 -11.74 -10.65 11.29
C ARG A 90 -13.08 -11.36 11.08
N ASP A 91 -13.67 -11.23 9.89
CA ASP A 91 -14.93 -11.88 9.53
C ASP A 91 -14.84 -13.42 9.58
N ILE A 92 -13.74 -13.96 9.07
CA ILE A 92 -13.43 -15.39 9.16
C ILE A 92 -13.32 -15.84 10.60
N LEU A 93 -12.62 -15.07 11.43
CA LEU A 93 -12.45 -15.41 12.84
C LEU A 93 -13.79 -15.44 13.56
N ALA A 94 -14.65 -14.45 13.30
CA ALA A 94 -16.00 -14.39 13.86
C ALA A 94 -16.87 -15.59 13.42
N ASN A 95 -16.61 -16.18 12.25
CA ASN A 95 -17.38 -17.29 11.69
C ASN A 95 -16.69 -18.66 11.88
N LYS A 96 -17.18 -19.44 12.87
CA LYS A 96 -16.65 -20.77 13.20
C LYS A 96 -16.63 -21.75 12.02
N GLU A 97 -17.63 -21.71 11.13
CA GLU A 97 -17.69 -22.62 9.98
C GLU A 97 -16.64 -22.26 8.92
N LEU A 98 -16.46 -20.95 8.65
CA LEU A 98 -15.42 -20.47 7.74
C LEU A 98 -14.03 -20.78 8.27
N ASN A 99 -13.81 -20.59 9.59
CA ASN A 99 -12.57 -20.94 10.25
C ASN A 99 -12.22 -22.43 10.09
N VAL A 100 -13.17 -23.34 10.35
CA VAL A 100 -12.97 -24.78 10.11
C VAL A 100 -12.66 -25.08 8.64
N SER A 101 -13.33 -24.39 7.71
CA SER A 101 -13.11 -24.56 6.27
C SER A 101 -11.72 -24.10 5.82
N ILE A 102 -11.21 -23.01 6.40
CA ILE A 102 -9.87 -22.49 6.17
C ILE A 102 -8.82 -23.42 6.77
N GLN A 103 -9.01 -23.89 8.00
CA GLN A 103 -8.08 -24.84 8.61
C GLN A 103 -7.93 -26.12 7.76
N LYS A 104 -9.04 -26.65 7.23
CA LYS A 104 -9.00 -27.79 6.30
C LYS A 104 -8.19 -27.51 5.02
N LYS A 105 -8.14 -26.26 4.55
CA LYS A 105 -7.35 -25.87 3.38
C LYS A 105 -5.89 -25.66 3.73
N MET A 106 -5.60 -25.10 4.91
CA MET A 106 -4.26 -24.98 5.45
C MET A 106 -3.61 -26.37 5.59
N ASN A 107 -4.32 -27.33 6.18
CA ASN A 107 -3.81 -28.69 6.32
C ASN A 107 -3.53 -29.35 4.94
N LYS A 108 -4.35 -29.09 3.93
CA LYS A 108 -4.09 -29.57 2.56
C LYS A 108 -2.88 -28.91 1.92
N LEU A 109 -2.66 -27.62 2.15
CA LEU A 109 -1.45 -26.94 1.69
C LEU A 109 -0.21 -27.53 2.36
N GLU A 110 -0.30 -27.85 3.66
CA GLU A 110 0.77 -28.49 4.42
C GLU A 110 1.08 -29.92 3.93
N GLU A 111 0.05 -30.75 3.73
CA GLU A 111 0.18 -32.10 3.15
C GLU A 111 0.85 -32.08 1.76
N GLU A 112 0.60 -31.02 1.01
CA GLU A 112 1.18 -30.77 -0.31
C GLU A 112 2.58 -30.12 -0.24
N GLY A 113 3.13 -29.85 0.96
CA GLY A 113 4.46 -29.28 1.15
C GLY A 113 4.56 -27.77 0.90
N PHE A 114 3.45 -27.03 0.85
CA PHE A 114 3.43 -25.60 0.52
C PHE A 114 4.27 -24.72 1.45
N PHE A 115 4.44 -25.13 2.70
CA PHE A 115 5.13 -24.36 3.74
C PHE A 115 6.61 -24.69 3.89
N ASP A 116 7.12 -25.65 3.12
CA ASP A 116 8.52 -26.04 3.12
C ASP A 116 9.33 -25.10 2.23
N VAL A 117 9.36 -23.82 2.60
CA VAL A 117 9.89 -22.71 1.76
C VAL A 117 11.39 -22.83 1.44
N ASP A 118 12.14 -23.60 2.23
CA ASP A 118 13.57 -23.83 2.04
C ASP A 118 13.86 -25.02 1.09
N ASN A 119 12.81 -25.68 0.59
CA ASN A 119 12.94 -26.82 -0.30
C ASN A 119 12.95 -26.38 -1.77
N ASP A 120 14.16 -26.31 -2.32
CA ASP A 120 14.43 -25.95 -3.72
C ASP A 120 13.79 -26.91 -4.76
N SER A 121 13.28 -28.07 -4.33
CA SER A 121 12.65 -29.07 -5.22
C SER A 121 11.13 -28.89 -5.38
N ILE A 122 10.53 -27.92 -4.70
CA ILE A 122 9.09 -27.67 -4.79
C ILE A 122 8.71 -27.08 -6.15
N ASP A 123 7.78 -27.75 -6.83
CA ASP A 123 7.08 -27.18 -7.98
C ASP A 123 5.99 -26.20 -7.50
N TRP A 124 6.36 -24.92 -7.40
CA TRP A 124 5.44 -23.82 -7.07
C TRP A 124 4.32 -23.63 -8.12
N GLY A 125 4.49 -24.18 -9.33
CA GLY A 125 3.51 -24.14 -10.41
C GLY A 125 2.47 -25.27 -10.36
N LYS A 126 2.56 -26.20 -9.41
CA LYS A 126 1.71 -27.39 -9.44
C LYS A 126 0.22 -27.06 -9.35
N PRO A 127 -0.65 -27.77 -10.10
CA PRO A 127 -2.07 -27.42 -10.20
C PRO A 127 -2.82 -27.41 -8.86
N CYS A 128 -2.42 -28.24 -7.89
CA CYS A 128 -3.06 -28.28 -6.57
C CYS A 128 -2.81 -27.00 -5.77
N PHE A 129 -1.60 -26.41 -5.82
CA PHE A 129 -1.32 -25.12 -5.18
C PHE A 129 -2.15 -24.02 -5.80
N VAL A 130 -2.16 -23.92 -7.13
CA VAL A 130 -2.96 -22.92 -7.84
C VAL A 130 -4.44 -23.04 -7.44
N SER A 131 -4.99 -24.25 -7.42
CA SER A 131 -6.39 -24.48 -7.04
C SER A 131 -6.66 -24.14 -5.56
N LEU A 132 -5.76 -24.48 -4.64
CA LEU A 132 -5.91 -24.20 -3.22
C LEU A 132 -5.80 -22.69 -2.93
N ILE A 133 -4.86 -21.99 -3.58
CA ILE A 133 -4.69 -20.54 -3.50
C ILE A 133 -5.94 -19.83 -4.04
N ASP A 134 -6.42 -20.19 -5.23
CA ASP A 134 -7.61 -19.55 -5.81
C ASP A 134 -8.85 -19.80 -4.92
N ARG A 135 -8.96 -21.00 -4.32
CA ARG A 135 -10.03 -21.31 -3.36
C ARG A 135 -9.90 -20.60 -2.02
N PHE A 136 -8.68 -20.26 -1.59
CA PHE A 136 -8.44 -19.45 -0.41
C PHE A 136 -8.79 -17.99 -0.72
N LYS A 137 -8.40 -17.51 -1.90
CA LYS A 137 -8.76 -16.19 -2.43
C LYS A 137 -10.28 -15.98 -2.41
N GLU A 138 -11.06 -16.92 -2.93
CA GLU A 138 -12.52 -16.80 -2.95
C GLU A 138 -13.18 -16.80 -1.55
N LEU A 139 -12.49 -17.33 -0.54
CA LEU A 139 -13.00 -17.36 0.84
C LEU A 139 -12.57 -16.14 1.65
N VAL A 140 -11.32 -15.72 1.48
CA VAL A 140 -10.67 -14.70 2.33
C VAL A 140 -10.56 -13.35 1.65
N PHE A 141 -10.70 -13.29 0.33
CA PHE A 141 -10.53 -12.04 -0.43
C PHE A 141 -11.69 -11.86 -1.43
N LYS A 142 -12.87 -12.41 -1.09
CA LYS A 142 -14.02 -12.44 -1.99
C LYS A 142 -14.38 -11.04 -2.48
N GLY A 143 -14.47 -10.87 -3.80
CA GLY A 143 -14.83 -9.58 -4.40
C GLY A 143 -13.68 -8.57 -4.48
N HIS A 144 -12.50 -8.91 -3.98
CA HIS A 144 -11.32 -8.08 -4.08
C HIS A 144 -10.38 -8.69 -5.14
N GLY A 145 -10.01 -7.88 -6.14
CA GLY A 145 -9.13 -8.26 -7.25
C GLY A 145 -7.69 -8.52 -6.82
N CYS A 146 -7.45 -9.12 -5.65
CA CYS A 146 -6.13 -9.32 -5.08
C CYS A 146 -5.25 -10.17 -6.02
N PRO A 147 -4.03 -9.69 -6.34
CA PRO A 147 -3.03 -10.49 -7.03
C PRO A 147 -2.69 -11.77 -6.25
N ARG A 148 -2.27 -12.83 -6.94
CA ARG A 148 -1.96 -14.12 -6.29
C ARG A 148 -0.86 -14.02 -5.23
N HIS A 149 0.14 -13.16 -5.41
CA HIS A 149 1.22 -13.01 -4.42
C HIS A 149 0.69 -12.49 -3.06
N VAL A 150 -0.32 -11.60 -3.07
CA VAL A 150 -0.98 -11.11 -1.85
C VAL A 150 -1.72 -12.24 -1.14
N VAL A 151 -2.37 -13.13 -1.89
CA VAL A 151 -3.06 -14.30 -1.33
C VAL A 151 -2.07 -15.28 -0.69
N VAL A 152 -0.93 -15.53 -1.36
CA VAL A 152 0.14 -16.39 -0.84
C VAL A 152 0.72 -15.81 0.46
N GLN A 153 0.99 -14.50 0.48
CA GLN A 153 1.43 -13.80 1.67
C GLN A 153 0.43 -13.97 2.82
N GLY A 154 -0.87 -13.76 2.54
CA GLY A 154 -1.91 -13.94 3.56
C GLY A 154 -2.02 -15.37 4.10
N ILE A 155 -1.79 -16.39 3.25
CA ILE A 155 -1.72 -17.80 3.70
C ILE A 155 -0.55 -18.02 4.66
N MET A 156 0.65 -17.51 4.34
CA MET A 156 1.85 -17.64 5.18
C MET A 156 1.68 -16.93 6.52
N GLU A 157 1.07 -15.76 6.51
CA GLU A 157 0.81 -14.98 7.71
C GLU A 157 -0.26 -15.64 8.56
N TYR A 158 -1.36 -16.14 7.96
CA TYR A 158 -2.35 -16.90 8.69
C TYR A 158 -1.73 -18.10 9.42
N LEU A 159 -0.79 -18.82 8.79
CA LEU A 159 -0.04 -19.90 9.45
C LEU A 159 0.75 -19.38 10.65
N ALA A 160 1.56 -18.34 10.47
CA ALA A 160 2.38 -17.75 11.53
C ALA A 160 1.52 -17.25 12.70
N ILE A 161 0.39 -16.61 12.41
CA ILE A 161 -0.56 -16.10 13.40
C ILE A 161 -1.25 -17.28 14.12
N SER A 162 -1.65 -18.32 13.40
CA SER A 162 -2.24 -19.54 13.98
C SER A 162 -1.28 -20.24 14.95
N GLN A 163 -0.01 -20.39 14.56
CA GLN A 163 1.03 -21.00 15.41
C GLN A 163 1.26 -20.19 16.69
N ARG A 164 1.26 -18.85 16.61
CA ARG A 164 1.36 -17.95 17.77
C ARG A 164 0.12 -18.02 18.68
N SER A 165 -1.07 -18.13 18.09
CA SER A 165 -2.33 -18.23 18.86
C SER A 165 -2.49 -19.58 19.57
N GLY A 166 -1.89 -20.66 19.06
CA GLY A 166 -1.80 -21.93 19.78
C GLY A 166 -1.05 -21.81 21.11
N VAL A 167 -0.16 -20.82 21.23
CA VAL A 167 0.56 -20.48 22.48
C VAL A 167 -0.27 -19.56 23.39
N ILE A 168 -1.21 -18.79 22.83
CA ILE A 168 -2.02 -17.79 23.56
C ILE A 168 -3.50 -18.16 23.43
N THR A 169 -4.04 -18.84 24.44
CA THR A 169 -5.42 -19.36 24.45
C THR A 169 -6.47 -18.27 24.15
N GLY A 170 -7.16 -18.38 23.01
CA GLY A 170 -8.44 -17.70 22.76
C GLY A 170 -8.50 -16.83 21.49
N GLN A 171 -9.72 -16.55 21.03
CA GLN A 171 -10.00 -15.78 19.82
C GLN A 171 -9.51 -14.32 19.89
N PHE A 172 -9.47 -13.75 21.10
CA PHE A 172 -8.96 -12.40 21.40
C PHE A 172 -7.45 -12.25 21.18
N SER A 173 -6.68 -13.35 21.20
CA SER A 173 -5.24 -13.30 20.95
C SER A 173 -4.94 -13.17 19.46
N LEU A 174 -5.72 -13.86 18.63
CA LEU A 174 -5.55 -13.91 17.18
C LEU A 174 -5.92 -12.57 16.51
N GLU A 175 -7.00 -11.92 16.94
CA GLU A 175 -7.41 -10.60 16.43
C GLU A 175 -6.35 -9.52 16.72
N LYS A 176 -5.78 -9.51 17.94
CA LYS A 176 -4.69 -8.60 18.31
C LYS A 176 -3.43 -8.82 17.46
N VAL A 177 -3.08 -10.08 17.19
CA VAL A 177 -1.91 -10.40 16.36
C VAL A 177 -2.14 -9.96 14.90
N VAL A 178 -3.35 -10.13 14.35
CA VAL A 178 -3.70 -9.62 13.01
C VAL A 178 -3.57 -8.10 12.95
N GLU A 179 -4.08 -7.38 13.95
CA GLU A 179 -3.97 -5.92 14.02
C GLU A 179 -2.52 -5.43 14.12
N GLU A 180 -1.69 -6.09 14.94
CA GLU A 180 -0.28 -5.74 15.11
C GLU A 180 0.52 -5.95 13.81
N GLU A 181 0.30 -7.06 13.10
CA GLU A 181 0.97 -7.36 11.84
C GLU A 181 0.53 -6.39 10.73
N CYS A 182 -0.77 -6.11 10.61
CA CYS A 182 -1.27 -5.14 9.64
C CYS A 182 -0.72 -3.73 9.91
N ARG A 183 -0.62 -3.33 11.19
CA ARG A 183 -0.01 -2.05 11.58
C ARG A 183 1.48 -2.00 11.19
N ARG A 184 2.22 -3.09 11.39
CA ARG A 184 3.64 -3.21 11.02
C ARG A 184 3.85 -3.04 9.52
N TRP A 185 3.03 -3.68 8.68
CA TRP A 185 3.16 -3.53 7.22
C TRP A 185 2.88 -2.11 6.75
N LYS A 186 1.82 -1.49 7.28
CA LYS A 186 1.47 -0.11 6.93
C LYS A 186 2.56 0.90 7.31
N GLY A 187 3.17 0.74 8.49
CA GLY A 187 4.26 1.60 8.95
C GLY A 187 5.45 1.57 8.00
N ASN A 188 5.94 0.38 7.66
CA ASN A 188 7.09 0.21 6.78
C ASN A 188 6.85 0.83 5.38
N ILE A 189 5.62 0.72 4.86
CA ILE A 189 5.25 1.20 3.52
C ILE A 189 5.26 2.74 3.42
N ALA A 190 4.80 3.44 4.47
CA ALA A 190 4.78 4.90 4.49
C ALA A 190 6.19 5.50 4.65
N ASP A 191 7.02 4.88 5.48
CA ASP A 191 8.40 5.32 5.72
C ASP A 191 9.29 5.12 4.47
N LEU A 192 9.14 3.97 3.79
CA LEU A 192 9.85 3.67 2.53
C LEU A 192 9.58 4.70 1.43
N TRP A 193 8.38 5.27 1.39
CA TRP A 193 8.02 6.29 0.42
C TRP A 193 8.71 7.62 0.68
N MET A 194 8.81 8.04 1.95
CA MET A 194 9.47 9.29 2.29
C MET A 194 10.97 9.25 1.95
N ASP A 195 11.60 8.08 2.02
CA ASP A 195 13.04 7.87 1.83
C ASP A 195 13.49 7.72 0.37
N THR A 196 12.61 7.29 -0.54
CA THR A 196 12.99 6.89 -1.92
C THR A 196 12.77 7.97 -2.99
N ARG A 197 12.35 9.18 -2.61
CA ARG A 197 11.97 10.23 -3.58
C ARG A 197 13.15 11.08 -4.06
N TYR A 198 13.48 10.97 -5.34
CA TYR A 198 14.28 11.98 -6.05
C TYR A 198 13.82 12.14 -7.51
N TYR A 199 13.16 13.25 -7.84
CA TYR A 199 12.77 13.56 -9.23
C TYR A 199 13.85 14.36 -9.94
N GLU A 200 14.45 13.77 -10.97
CA GLU A 200 15.56 14.36 -11.73
C GLU A 200 15.14 15.53 -12.66
N GLU A 201 13.84 15.80 -12.84
CA GLU A 201 13.34 16.80 -13.81
C GLU A 201 12.33 17.81 -13.20
N SER A 202 12.69 18.51 -12.12
CA SER A 202 11.77 19.45 -11.46
C SER A 202 12.45 20.70 -10.88
N TYR A 203 11.70 21.56 -10.17
CA TYR A 203 12.26 22.64 -9.35
C TYR A 203 13.39 22.17 -8.41
N HIS A 204 13.40 20.89 -8.02
CA HIS A 204 14.50 20.27 -7.27
C HIS A 204 15.82 20.22 -8.07
N ASP A 205 15.78 20.01 -9.39
CA ASP A 205 16.97 20.03 -10.25
C ASP A 205 17.52 21.46 -10.43
N LEU A 206 16.64 22.46 -10.53
CA LEU A 206 17.06 23.88 -10.54
C LEU A 206 17.79 24.27 -9.23
N LEU A 207 17.35 23.76 -8.07
CA LEU A 207 18.02 24.00 -6.80
C LEU A 207 19.33 23.20 -6.63
N ARG A 208 19.46 22.04 -7.27
CA ARG A 208 20.70 21.22 -7.25
C ARG A 208 21.79 21.78 -8.16
N ASN A 209 21.40 22.35 -9.29
CA ASN A 209 22.32 22.87 -10.30
C ASN A 209 22.05 24.34 -10.64
N PRO A 210 21.94 25.25 -9.64
CA PRO A 210 21.47 26.61 -9.89
C PRO A 210 22.36 27.32 -10.92
N LEU A 211 23.68 27.24 -10.78
CA LEU A 211 24.62 27.94 -11.65
C LEU A 211 24.69 27.38 -13.09
N LYS A 212 24.42 26.08 -13.31
CA LYS A 212 24.42 25.48 -14.66
C LYS A 212 23.17 25.81 -15.47
N LYS A 213 22.06 26.17 -14.81
CA LYS A 213 20.75 26.45 -15.44
C LYS A 213 20.36 27.94 -15.34
N ILE A 214 21.18 28.75 -14.68
CA ILE A 214 21.08 30.22 -14.59
C ILE A 214 21.80 30.92 -15.77
N ILE A 215 22.69 30.22 -16.48
CA ILE A 215 23.35 30.66 -17.73
C ILE A 215 22.54 30.17 -18.92
#